data_AF-A0A840A8Q5-F1
#
_entry.id   AF-A0A840A8Q5-F1
#
_cell.length_a   1.000
_cell.length_b   1.000
_cell.length_c   1.000
_cell.angle_alpha   90.00
_cell.angle_beta   90.00
_cell.angle_gamma   90.00
#
_symmetry.space_group_name_H-M   'P 1'
#
loop_
_entity.id
_entity.type
_entity.pdbx_description
1 polymer ?
#
loop_
_entity_poly.entity_id
_entity_poly.type
_entity_poly.pdbx_seq_one_letter_code
_entity_poly.pdbx_strand_id
1 'polypeptide(L)'
;MMDAPEPAIRITSREELLYLLAEAAEIEHNLMCCYLYAAFSLKSAADGLAPADAAMVAEWRRAILHVAVDEMTHLALVANLTSAIGGAPRFGRPNFPVAPGYHPSGVVVNLTPFDRATLDHFIYLERPEGVALEDGAGFAAPNPVYRRETPGERLMPSAQDYLTVGHLYRSLRAGLEQLAAGMGEAALFPGDPALQVGPDLAALPGLQAVTGLASALAALDTIVEQGEGSPEDVEASHYRRFIAVRDAYAARLAAEPGFAPARAVVANPVMRRPPDPAGKTYVDHPQTAPVMDAANAIYAAMLRALVQGFAETDATRKRACLDASVDAMRALVPVAEHLTTLPACAGGDARRAGMSFAMLRDVAPLPPGEAAQALLAERFREVAARTAALLPHLAAGEVLAGIARRLAGEAQAAQAPEIETAEGRDLTILFEAKRCIHARFCVLQQPAVFKANVVGAWIAPDEATSTEGLVAVAQACPSGAIRYRRHDGGPEEAPPPVNLVQLREDGPLALRADIRLRGAAIGYRATLCRCGASQNKPYCDGSHHAAGFRATGEPETSDSPALAVRGGVLAVAPQRDGPLSVAGAMEIISGTGRTLLKAEAALLCRCGQSRNKPYCDGSHTAAGFRAD
;
A
#
# COMPACT_ATOMS: atom_id res chain seq x y z
N MET A 1 -17.61 -13.11 38.28
CA MET A 1 -18.61 -12.04 38.42
C MET A 1 -19.65 -12.29 37.35
N MET A 2 -20.93 -12.31 37.69
CA MET A 2 -22.03 -12.51 36.74
C MET A 2 -21.99 -11.42 35.66
N ASP A 3 -22.25 -11.80 34.40
CA ASP A 3 -22.27 -10.92 33.22
C ASP A 3 -23.08 -9.66 33.50
N ALA A 4 -22.41 -8.53 33.67
CA ALA A 4 -23.08 -7.24 33.62
C ALA A 4 -23.58 -7.05 32.18
N PRO A 5 -24.87 -6.75 31.97
CA PRO A 5 -25.39 -6.52 30.62
C PRO A 5 -24.61 -5.38 29.95
N GLU A 6 -24.33 -5.51 28.66
CA GLU A 6 -23.67 -4.47 27.87
C GLU A 6 -24.40 -3.13 28.04
N PRO A 7 -23.67 -2.03 28.34
CA PRO A 7 -24.30 -0.73 28.48
C PRO A 7 -24.88 -0.30 27.14
N ALA A 8 -26.13 0.14 27.10
CA ALA A 8 -26.74 0.62 25.87
C ALA A 8 -26.06 1.92 25.40
N ILE A 9 -25.57 1.94 24.15
CA ILE A 9 -25.08 3.15 23.50
C ILE A 9 -26.24 3.85 22.80
N ARG A 10 -26.45 5.11 23.13
CA ARG A 10 -27.48 5.96 22.54
C ARG A 10 -26.94 6.68 21.31
N ILE A 11 -27.63 6.53 20.17
CA ILE A 11 -27.43 7.30 18.94
C ILE A 11 -28.79 7.75 18.42
N THR A 12 -29.21 8.94 18.80
CA THR A 12 -30.51 9.54 18.44
C THR A 12 -30.41 10.70 17.47
N SER A 13 -29.20 11.19 17.22
CA SER A 13 -28.92 12.33 16.35
C SER A 13 -27.66 12.12 15.53
N ARG A 14 -27.53 12.86 14.42
CA ARG A 14 -26.31 12.87 13.60
C ARG A 14 -25.08 13.34 14.39
N GLU A 15 -25.26 14.29 15.31
CA GLU A 15 -24.16 14.82 16.12
C GLU A 15 -23.60 13.75 17.07
N GLU A 16 -24.47 12.93 17.69
CA GLU A 16 -24.04 11.77 18.48
C GLU A 16 -23.34 10.71 17.62
N LEU A 17 -23.82 10.47 16.40
CA LEU A 17 -23.17 9.56 15.45
C LEU A 17 -21.77 10.06 15.06
N LEU A 18 -21.63 11.34 14.72
CA LEU A 18 -20.35 11.98 14.41
C LEU A 18 -19.38 11.93 15.60
N TYR A 19 -19.89 12.13 16.82
CA TYR A 19 -19.11 12.02 18.04
C TYR A 19 -18.52 10.62 18.22
N LEU A 20 -19.33 9.56 18.04
CA LEU A 20 -18.87 8.18 18.19
C LEU A 20 -17.98 7.73 17.02
N LEU A 21 -18.20 8.21 15.79
CA LEU A 21 -17.29 7.98 14.68
C LEU A 21 -15.92 8.65 14.91
N ALA A 22 -15.89 9.82 15.54
CA ALA A 22 -14.65 10.45 15.95
C ALA A 22 -13.91 9.62 17.01
N GLU A 23 -14.63 9.05 17.98
CA GLU A 23 -14.03 8.14 18.97
C GLU A 23 -13.52 6.85 18.31
N ALA A 24 -14.29 6.25 17.40
CA ALA A 24 -13.89 5.08 16.63
C ALA A 24 -12.59 5.34 15.85
N ALA A 25 -12.50 6.45 15.13
CA ALA A 25 -11.28 6.83 14.41
C ALA A 25 -10.07 7.00 15.34
N GLU A 26 -10.28 7.52 16.55
CA GLU A 26 -9.23 7.64 17.54
C GLU A 26 -8.78 6.26 18.06
N ILE A 27 -9.68 5.31 18.25
CA ILE A 27 -9.34 3.93 18.65
C ILE A 27 -8.50 3.27 17.56
N GLU A 28 -8.96 3.20 16.31
CA GLU A 28 -8.22 2.50 15.25
C GLU A 28 -6.81 3.06 15.08
N HIS A 29 -6.70 4.39 15.13
CA HIS A 29 -5.41 5.05 15.06
C HIS A 29 -4.52 4.71 16.27
N ASN A 30 -5.08 4.70 17.48
CA ASN A 30 -4.35 4.37 18.70
C ASN A 30 -3.85 2.92 18.69
N LEU A 31 -4.73 1.97 18.37
CA LEU A 31 -4.42 0.55 18.32
C LEU A 31 -3.38 0.24 17.25
N MET A 32 -3.55 0.80 16.04
CA MET A 32 -2.54 0.74 14.98
C MET A 32 -1.15 1.17 15.48
N CYS A 33 -1.05 2.30 16.18
CA CYS A 33 0.23 2.76 16.72
C CYS A 33 0.82 1.81 17.77
N CYS A 34 -0.01 1.23 18.64
CA CYS A 34 0.41 0.21 19.61
C CYS A 34 0.97 -1.04 18.90
N TYR A 35 0.29 -1.53 17.87
CA TYR A 35 0.70 -2.69 17.07
C TYR A 35 2.01 -2.44 16.33
N LEU A 36 2.13 -1.28 15.66
CA LEU A 36 3.38 -0.87 15.01
C LEU A 36 4.54 -0.78 16.00
N TYR A 37 4.30 -0.20 17.17
CA TYR A 37 5.33 -0.05 18.19
C TYR A 37 5.88 -1.40 18.67
N ALA A 38 4.98 -2.34 18.98
CA ALA A 38 5.36 -3.70 19.34
C ALA A 38 6.10 -4.40 18.18
N ALA A 39 5.60 -4.30 16.95
CA ALA A 39 6.23 -4.89 15.78
C ALA A 39 7.66 -4.35 15.53
N PHE A 40 7.88 -3.05 15.67
CA PHE A 40 9.21 -2.43 15.49
C PHE A 40 10.21 -2.86 16.56
N SER A 41 9.73 -3.22 17.76
CA SER A 41 10.58 -3.70 18.85
C SER A 41 11.12 -5.12 18.64
N LEU A 42 10.51 -5.91 17.75
CA LEU A 42 10.94 -7.28 17.47
C LEU A 42 12.35 -7.31 16.91
N LYS A 43 13.13 -8.30 17.35
CA LYS A 43 14.47 -8.60 16.82
C LYS A 43 14.39 -9.14 15.39
N SER A 44 15.50 -9.06 14.69
CA SER A 44 15.76 -9.71 13.41
C SER A 44 16.98 -10.63 13.51
N ALA A 45 17.37 -11.26 12.41
CA ALA A 45 18.61 -12.05 12.35
C ALA A 45 19.85 -11.20 12.73
N ALA A 46 19.83 -9.88 12.47
CA ALA A 46 20.92 -8.98 12.82
C ALA A 46 21.13 -8.82 14.33
N ASP A 47 20.12 -9.15 15.15
CA ASP A 47 20.21 -9.11 16.62
C ASP A 47 20.78 -10.42 17.22
N GLY A 48 21.28 -11.33 16.38
CA GLY A 48 21.92 -12.58 16.82
C GLY A 48 20.94 -13.70 17.18
N LEU A 49 19.69 -13.64 16.70
CA LEU A 49 18.76 -14.76 16.81
C LEU A 49 19.25 -15.96 15.99
N ALA A 50 19.02 -17.17 16.50
CA ALA A 50 19.21 -18.38 15.71
C ALA A 50 18.33 -18.34 14.44
N PRO A 51 18.75 -18.92 13.29
CA PRO A 51 18.01 -18.79 12.04
C PRO A 51 16.53 -19.17 12.11
N ALA A 52 16.20 -20.25 12.84
CA ALA A 52 14.81 -20.66 13.04
C ALA A 52 14.00 -19.65 13.85
N ASP A 53 14.59 -19.11 14.92
CA ASP A 53 13.98 -18.08 15.76
C ASP A 53 13.79 -16.77 14.99
N ALA A 54 14.78 -16.39 14.17
CA ALA A 54 14.69 -15.21 13.33
C ALA A 54 13.56 -15.32 12.30
N ALA A 55 13.40 -16.49 11.67
CA ALA A 55 12.31 -16.74 10.73
C ALA A 55 10.94 -16.66 11.41
N MET A 56 10.78 -17.31 12.57
CA MET A 56 9.56 -17.29 13.38
C MET A 56 9.21 -15.87 13.85
N VAL A 57 10.17 -15.12 14.40
CA VAL A 57 9.95 -13.72 14.82
C VAL A 57 9.61 -12.82 13.62
N ALA A 58 10.17 -13.08 12.44
CA ALA A 58 9.80 -12.38 11.22
C ALA A 58 8.37 -12.71 10.75
N GLU A 59 7.85 -13.92 11.02
CA GLU A 59 6.44 -14.27 10.79
C GLU A 59 5.52 -13.52 11.77
N TRP A 60 5.87 -13.47 13.05
CA TRP A 60 5.11 -12.70 14.05
C TRP A 60 5.07 -11.23 13.69
N ARG A 61 6.21 -10.65 13.29
CA ARG A 61 6.27 -9.26 12.81
C ARG A 61 5.33 -9.05 11.63
N ARG A 62 5.35 -9.94 10.63
CA ARG A 62 4.46 -9.86 9.46
C ARG A 62 2.98 -9.94 9.87
N ALA A 63 2.63 -10.80 10.81
CA ALA A 63 1.26 -10.92 11.32
C ALA A 63 0.79 -9.63 12.01
N ILE A 64 1.60 -9.06 12.91
CA ILE A 64 1.26 -7.81 13.62
C ILE A 64 1.19 -6.62 12.64
N LEU A 65 2.12 -6.54 11.67
CA LEU A 65 2.10 -5.49 10.65
C LEU A 65 0.88 -5.62 9.72
N HIS A 66 0.42 -6.84 9.42
CA HIS A 66 -0.82 -7.05 8.68
C HIS A 66 -2.01 -6.47 9.45
N VAL A 67 -2.15 -6.80 10.73
CA VAL A 67 -3.19 -6.23 11.59
C VAL A 67 -3.12 -4.70 11.59
N ALA A 68 -1.92 -4.10 11.73
CA ALA A 68 -1.77 -2.65 11.65
C ALA A 68 -2.18 -2.05 10.29
N VAL A 69 -2.07 -2.79 9.17
CA VAL A 69 -2.57 -2.36 7.84
C VAL A 69 -4.09 -2.48 7.75
N ASP A 70 -4.68 -3.51 8.35
CA ASP A 70 -6.13 -3.62 8.47
C ASP A 70 -6.68 -2.44 9.29
N GLU A 71 -6.01 -2.03 10.38
CA GLU A 71 -6.39 -0.82 11.13
C GLU A 71 -6.31 0.49 10.30
N MET A 72 -5.38 0.57 9.34
CA MET A 72 -5.37 1.70 8.38
C MET A 72 -6.61 1.68 7.50
N THR A 73 -7.08 0.50 7.12
CA THR A 73 -8.33 0.30 6.37
C THR A 73 -9.52 0.73 7.24
N HIS A 74 -9.57 0.30 8.50
CA HIS A 74 -10.64 0.67 9.43
C HIS A 74 -10.72 2.19 9.60
N LEU A 75 -9.59 2.84 9.88
CA LEU A 75 -9.51 4.29 9.98
C LEU A 75 -9.99 5.00 8.70
N ALA A 76 -9.62 4.49 7.53
CA ALA A 76 -10.08 5.03 6.24
C ALA A 76 -11.58 4.82 6.01
N LEU A 77 -12.14 3.68 6.42
CA LEU A 77 -13.58 3.39 6.35
C LEU A 77 -14.37 4.27 7.31
N VAL A 78 -13.90 4.49 8.55
CA VAL A 78 -14.50 5.43 9.50
C VAL A 78 -14.45 6.87 8.97
N ALA A 79 -13.36 7.26 8.30
CA ALA A 79 -13.27 8.54 7.62
C ALA A 79 -14.29 8.65 6.47
N ASN A 80 -14.44 7.62 5.64
CA ASN A 80 -15.44 7.56 4.58
C ASN A 80 -16.88 7.64 5.13
N LEU A 81 -17.19 6.90 6.20
CA LEU A 81 -18.47 6.94 6.92
C LEU A 81 -18.76 8.37 7.42
N THR A 82 -17.78 9.00 8.05
CA THR A 82 -17.88 10.37 8.58
C THR A 82 -18.16 11.38 7.47
N SER A 83 -17.39 11.32 6.38
CA SER A 83 -17.59 12.19 5.21
C SER A 83 -18.93 11.96 4.54
N ALA A 84 -19.40 10.71 4.43
CA ALA A 84 -20.66 10.37 3.78
C ALA A 84 -21.87 10.99 4.50
N ILE A 85 -21.83 11.08 5.84
CA ILE A 85 -22.89 11.73 6.63
C ILE A 85 -22.72 13.26 6.76
N GLY A 86 -21.75 13.84 6.06
CA GLY A 86 -21.50 15.28 6.00
C GLY A 86 -20.55 15.82 7.09
N GLY A 87 -19.84 14.94 7.80
CA GLY A 87 -18.82 15.31 8.78
C GLY A 87 -17.43 15.49 8.18
N ALA A 88 -16.53 16.10 8.96
CA ALA A 88 -15.10 16.11 8.66
C ALA A 88 -14.41 14.94 9.38
N PRO A 89 -13.67 14.07 8.67
CA PRO A 89 -12.97 12.94 9.29
C PRO A 89 -12.02 13.34 10.42
N ARG A 90 -11.97 12.51 11.48
CA ARG A 90 -11.10 12.72 12.64
C ARG A 90 -9.83 11.88 12.51
N PHE A 91 -8.67 12.54 12.45
CA PHE A 91 -7.36 11.88 12.53
C PHE A 91 -6.54 12.32 13.74
N GLY A 92 -7.00 13.37 14.44
CA GLY A 92 -6.39 13.85 15.68
C GLY A 92 -6.73 12.92 16.84
N ARG A 93 -5.76 12.66 17.73
CA ARG A 93 -5.90 11.81 18.93
C ARG A 93 -4.93 12.26 20.03
N PRO A 94 -5.15 11.91 21.31
CA PRO A 94 -4.24 12.27 22.40
C PRO A 94 -2.86 11.61 22.26
N ASN A 95 -1.82 12.25 22.81
CA ASN A 95 -0.48 11.66 22.88
C ASN A 95 -0.43 10.46 23.84
N PHE A 96 0.48 9.52 23.59
CA PHE A 96 0.68 8.38 24.48
C PHE A 96 1.50 8.74 25.73
N PRO A 97 1.26 8.05 26.87
CA PRO A 97 0.13 7.14 27.11
C PRO A 97 -1.20 7.91 27.17
N VAL A 98 -2.27 7.31 26.67
CA VAL A 98 -3.60 7.94 26.73
C VAL A 98 -4.08 7.94 28.18
N ALA A 99 -4.63 9.07 28.62
CA ALA A 99 -5.10 9.22 30.00
C ALA A 99 -6.25 8.23 30.30
N PRO A 100 -6.27 7.59 31.49
CA PRO A 100 -7.38 6.73 31.89
C PRO A 100 -8.73 7.46 31.82
N GLY A 101 -9.77 6.77 31.32
CA GLY A 101 -11.12 7.31 31.19
C GLY A 101 -11.35 8.17 29.96
N TYR A 102 -10.34 8.41 29.12
CA TYR A 102 -10.52 9.03 27.80
C TYR A 102 -11.31 8.08 26.88
N HIS A 103 -10.82 6.84 26.72
CA HIS A 103 -11.54 5.69 26.16
C HIS A 103 -12.27 4.94 27.29
N PRO A 104 -13.14 3.93 27.01
CA PRO A 104 -13.83 3.21 28.07
C PRO A 104 -12.86 2.69 29.11
N SER A 105 -13.31 2.57 30.36
CA SER A 105 -12.45 2.24 31.50
C SER A 105 -11.61 0.96 31.33
N GLY A 106 -12.07 0.02 30.48
CA GLY A 106 -11.37 -1.21 30.14
C GLY A 106 -10.36 -1.10 28.99
N VAL A 107 -10.23 0.03 28.32
CA VAL A 107 -9.29 0.25 27.19
C VAL A 107 -8.08 1.01 27.67
N VAL A 108 -6.96 0.31 27.82
CA VAL A 108 -5.66 0.90 28.15
C VAL A 108 -4.87 1.09 26.86
N VAL A 109 -4.32 2.28 26.64
CA VAL A 109 -3.58 2.58 25.40
C VAL A 109 -2.19 3.12 25.73
N ASN A 110 -1.22 2.21 25.65
CA ASN A 110 0.18 2.43 25.96
C ASN A 110 1.08 1.95 24.82
N LEU A 111 2.20 2.64 24.61
CA LEU A 111 3.28 2.15 23.74
C LEU A 111 4.18 1.23 24.54
N THR A 112 4.11 -0.07 24.26
CA THR A 112 4.85 -1.11 24.97
C THR A 112 5.55 -2.03 23.97
N PRO A 113 6.80 -2.46 24.24
CA PRO A 113 7.48 -3.41 23.36
C PRO A 113 6.72 -4.74 23.29
N PHE A 114 7.03 -5.54 22.28
CA PHE A 114 6.49 -6.88 22.17
C PHE A 114 7.00 -7.75 23.31
N ASP A 115 6.06 -8.20 24.14
CA ASP A 115 6.26 -9.23 25.12
C ASP A 115 4.96 -10.02 25.30
N ARG A 116 4.92 -10.91 26.29
CA ARG A 116 3.74 -11.74 26.52
C ARG A 116 2.54 -10.93 27.00
N ALA A 117 2.76 -9.95 27.87
CA ALA A 117 1.69 -9.13 28.42
C ALA A 117 1.10 -8.20 27.36
N THR A 118 1.94 -7.58 26.53
CA THR A 118 1.51 -6.77 25.38
C THR A 118 0.68 -7.60 24.39
N LEU A 119 1.09 -8.84 24.12
CA LEU A 119 0.34 -9.71 23.21
C LEU A 119 -1.01 -10.18 23.80
N ASP A 120 -1.04 -10.53 25.08
CA ASP A 120 -2.31 -10.84 25.77
C ASP A 120 -3.24 -9.62 25.79
N HIS A 121 -2.68 -8.40 25.90
CA HIS A 121 -3.44 -7.16 25.79
C HIS A 121 -4.01 -6.93 24.38
N PHE A 122 -3.26 -7.21 23.32
CA PHE A 122 -3.79 -7.14 21.95
C PHE A 122 -4.94 -8.13 21.74
N ILE A 123 -4.82 -9.35 22.28
CA ILE A 123 -5.90 -10.36 22.22
C ILE A 123 -7.12 -9.89 23.02
N TYR A 124 -6.91 -9.24 24.15
CA TYR A 124 -8.00 -8.66 24.93
C TYR A 124 -8.71 -7.55 24.14
N LEU A 125 -7.99 -6.64 23.48
CA LEU A 125 -8.58 -5.56 22.70
C LEU A 125 -9.41 -6.09 21.51
N GLU A 126 -8.90 -7.08 20.79
CA GLU A 126 -9.55 -7.68 19.60
C GLU A 126 -10.56 -8.78 19.95
N ARG A 127 -10.88 -9.00 21.22
CA ARG A 127 -11.73 -10.13 21.62
C ARG A 127 -13.15 -9.97 21.06
N PRO A 128 -13.76 -11.06 20.57
CA PRO A 128 -15.17 -11.03 20.20
C PRO A 128 -16.08 -10.66 21.37
N GLU A 129 -17.21 -10.06 21.04
CA GLU A 129 -18.29 -9.82 22.00
C GLU A 129 -18.66 -11.09 22.80
N GLY A 130 -18.97 -10.91 24.09
CA GLY A 130 -19.33 -11.99 25.00
C GLY A 130 -18.16 -12.88 25.46
N VAL A 131 -16.94 -12.69 24.93
CA VAL A 131 -15.77 -13.43 25.41
C VAL A 131 -15.21 -12.78 26.67
N ALA A 132 -15.38 -13.45 27.80
CA ALA A 132 -14.73 -13.08 29.06
C ALA A 132 -13.25 -13.48 29.03
N LEU A 133 -12.36 -12.48 28.93
CA LEU A 133 -10.91 -12.66 28.94
C LEU A 133 -10.27 -11.65 29.90
N GLU A 134 -9.25 -12.07 30.63
CA GLU A 134 -8.43 -11.15 31.43
C GLU A 134 -7.43 -10.42 30.53
N ASP A 135 -7.20 -9.15 30.82
CA ASP A 135 -6.20 -8.34 30.11
C ASP A 135 -4.77 -8.74 30.51
N GLY A 136 -3.79 -8.38 29.68
CA GLY A 136 -2.38 -8.62 29.92
C GLY A 136 -1.87 -7.98 31.23
N ALA A 137 -0.85 -8.60 31.83
CA ALA A 137 -0.27 -8.09 33.07
C ALA A 137 0.22 -6.65 32.91
N GLY A 138 -0.27 -5.73 33.76
CA GLY A 138 0.07 -4.30 33.69
C GLY A 138 -0.90 -3.45 32.84
N PHE A 139 -1.92 -4.05 32.23
CA PHE A 139 -2.96 -3.36 31.47
C PHE A 139 -4.32 -3.32 32.18
N ALA A 140 -4.38 -3.71 33.45
CA ALA A 140 -5.62 -3.64 34.23
C ALA A 140 -6.22 -2.23 34.25
N ALA A 141 -7.56 -2.15 34.13
CA ALA A 141 -8.31 -0.92 34.21
C ALA A 141 -7.91 -0.10 35.46
N PRO A 142 -7.35 1.12 35.31
CA PRO A 142 -6.82 1.91 36.43
C PRO A 142 -7.87 2.28 37.47
N ASN A 143 -9.14 2.37 37.05
CA ASN A 143 -10.28 2.59 37.92
C ASN A 143 -11.48 1.76 37.44
N PRO A 144 -11.68 0.54 37.97
CA PRO A 144 -12.75 -0.36 37.51
C PRO A 144 -14.16 0.14 37.86
N VAL A 145 -14.27 1.14 38.74
CA VAL A 145 -15.54 1.75 39.20
C VAL A 145 -15.94 2.92 38.31
N TYR A 146 -15.02 3.53 37.56
CA TYR A 146 -15.34 4.63 36.67
C TYR A 146 -16.21 4.13 35.49
N ARG A 147 -17.28 4.88 35.21
CA ARG A 147 -18.17 4.65 34.07
C ARG A 147 -18.39 5.95 33.32
N ARG A 148 -18.30 5.90 31.99
CA ARG A 148 -18.68 7.00 31.09
C ARG A 148 -20.18 6.88 30.84
N GLU A 149 -20.95 7.57 31.66
CA GLU A 149 -22.41 7.58 31.59
C GLU A 149 -22.91 8.92 31.03
N THR A 150 -23.97 8.86 30.23
CA THR A 150 -24.72 10.03 29.77
C THR A 150 -26.06 10.09 30.50
N PRO A 151 -26.23 10.93 31.55
CA PRO A 151 -27.47 10.97 32.31
C PRO A 151 -28.56 11.74 31.55
N GLY A 152 -29.69 11.06 31.27
CA GLY A 152 -30.93 11.66 30.77
C GLY A 152 -30.92 12.02 29.28
N GLU A 153 -31.94 12.76 28.84
CA GLU A 153 -32.02 13.29 27.47
C GLU A 153 -31.22 14.59 27.36
N ARG A 154 -30.01 14.51 26.81
CA ARG A 154 -29.16 15.68 26.54
C ARG A 154 -29.00 15.88 25.04
N LEU A 155 -28.88 17.14 24.63
CA LEU A 155 -28.59 17.51 23.24
C LEU A 155 -27.09 17.50 22.94
N MET A 156 -26.25 17.71 23.94
CA MET A 156 -24.79 17.66 23.80
C MET A 156 -24.33 16.21 23.86
N PRO A 157 -23.62 15.69 22.84
CA PRO A 157 -23.01 14.37 22.91
C PRO A 157 -22.01 14.28 24.06
N SER A 158 -21.92 13.10 24.67
CA SER A 158 -20.94 12.79 25.70
C SER A 158 -20.41 11.38 25.52
N ALA A 159 -19.25 11.12 26.12
CA ALA A 159 -18.64 9.80 26.11
C ALA A 159 -19.58 8.76 26.71
N GLN A 160 -19.63 7.58 26.08
CA GLN A 160 -20.46 6.46 26.48
C GLN A 160 -19.57 5.21 26.57
N ASP A 161 -19.78 4.38 27.58
CA ASP A 161 -18.98 3.15 27.72
C ASP A 161 -19.42 2.04 26.76
N TYR A 162 -18.44 1.24 26.34
CA TYR A 162 -18.61 -0.05 25.67
C TYR A 162 -17.57 -1.05 26.18
N LEU A 163 -17.85 -2.35 26.04
CA LEU A 163 -17.00 -3.42 26.53
C LEU A 163 -15.95 -3.88 25.52
N THR A 164 -16.28 -3.89 24.22
CA THR A 164 -15.39 -4.27 23.11
C THR A 164 -15.49 -3.26 21.97
N VAL A 165 -14.53 -3.31 21.05
CA VAL A 165 -14.54 -2.48 19.82
C VAL A 165 -15.74 -2.87 18.93
N GLY A 166 -16.08 -4.15 18.82
CA GLY A 166 -17.28 -4.63 18.13
C GLY A 166 -18.57 -4.07 18.72
N HIS A 167 -18.67 -3.92 20.04
CA HIS A 167 -19.85 -3.30 20.66
C HIS A 167 -20.03 -1.84 20.22
N LEU A 168 -18.95 -1.08 20.06
CA LEU A 168 -18.99 0.27 19.48
C LEU A 168 -19.52 0.22 18.04
N TYR A 169 -18.98 -0.66 17.19
CA TYR A 169 -19.36 -0.72 15.77
C TYR A 169 -20.77 -1.26 15.52
N ARG A 170 -21.22 -2.26 16.28
CA ARG A 170 -22.61 -2.74 16.27
C ARG A 170 -23.58 -1.62 16.67
N SER A 171 -23.19 -0.79 17.65
CA SER A 171 -23.98 0.37 18.04
C SER A 171 -24.02 1.44 16.94
N LEU A 172 -22.90 1.70 16.26
CA LEU A 172 -22.84 2.59 15.09
C LEU A 172 -23.75 2.09 13.96
N ARG A 173 -23.76 0.77 13.68
CA ARG A 173 -24.68 0.13 12.72
C ARG A 173 -26.13 0.40 13.10
N ALA A 174 -26.52 0.10 14.34
CA ALA A 174 -27.89 0.32 14.81
C ALA A 174 -28.29 1.81 14.74
N GLY A 175 -27.38 2.72 15.10
CA GLY A 175 -27.58 4.16 15.01
C GLY A 175 -27.80 4.65 13.58
N LEU A 176 -27.03 4.16 12.61
CA LEU A 176 -27.19 4.46 11.19
C LEU A 176 -28.54 3.98 10.65
N GLU A 177 -28.93 2.75 10.97
CA GLU A 177 -30.22 2.17 10.57
C GLU A 177 -31.39 2.98 11.16
N GLN A 178 -31.32 3.31 12.45
CA GLN A 178 -32.35 4.09 13.14
C GLN A 178 -32.47 5.51 12.55
N LEU A 179 -31.35 6.18 12.31
CA LEU A 179 -31.36 7.53 11.72
C LEU A 179 -31.86 7.50 10.28
N ALA A 180 -31.46 6.50 9.48
CA ALA A 180 -31.94 6.35 8.11
C ALA A 180 -33.45 6.11 8.06
N ALA A 181 -33.98 5.28 8.97
CA ALA A 181 -35.42 5.05 9.10
C ALA A 181 -36.19 6.31 9.55
N GLY A 182 -35.59 7.12 10.42
CA GLY A 182 -36.21 8.32 10.98
C GLY A 182 -36.19 9.54 10.07
N MET A 183 -35.06 9.80 9.39
CA MET A 183 -34.86 11.02 8.60
C MET A 183 -34.77 10.78 7.08
N GLY A 184 -34.68 9.52 6.65
CA GLY A 184 -34.46 9.12 5.27
C GLY A 184 -32.98 9.06 4.90
N GLU A 185 -32.61 8.08 4.07
CA GLU A 185 -31.23 7.82 3.67
C GLU A 185 -30.58 9.01 2.96
N ALA A 186 -31.27 9.62 1.99
CA ALA A 186 -30.75 10.79 1.27
C ALA A 186 -30.46 11.99 2.20
N ALA A 187 -31.24 12.15 3.27
CA ALA A 187 -30.97 13.19 4.25
C ALA A 187 -29.81 12.84 5.17
N LEU A 188 -29.64 11.55 5.51
CA LEU A 188 -28.55 11.05 6.36
C LEU A 188 -27.18 11.10 5.66
N PHE A 189 -27.13 10.85 4.35
CA PHE A 189 -25.89 10.80 3.57
C PHE A 189 -25.74 11.98 2.58
N PRO A 190 -25.60 13.24 3.05
CA PRO A 190 -25.44 14.41 2.18
C PRO A 190 -23.99 14.63 1.70
N GLY A 191 -23.05 13.77 2.08
CA GLY A 191 -21.61 13.94 1.84
C GLY A 191 -21.25 14.03 0.35
N ASP A 192 -20.22 14.82 0.04
CA ASP A 192 -19.68 14.92 -1.33
C ASP A 192 -18.97 13.61 -1.71
N PRO A 193 -19.40 12.91 -2.78
CA PRO A 193 -18.75 11.70 -3.26
C PRO A 193 -17.26 11.90 -3.60
N ALA A 194 -16.83 13.11 -3.97
CA ALA A 194 -15.43 13.41 -4.27
C ALA A 194 -14.52 13.31 -3.03
N LEU A 195 -15.08 13.39 -1.82
CA LEU A 195 -14.35 13.24 -0.55
C LEU A 195 -14.10 11.78 -0.17
N GLN A 196 -14.83 10.83 -0.76
CA GLN A 196 -14.61 9.40 -0.53
C GLN A 196 -13.23 8.95 -1.01
N VAL A 197 -12.64 7.98 -0.32
CA VAL A 197 -11.40 7.31 -0.71
C VAL A 197 -11.70 5.84 -1.00
N GLY A 198 -11.66 5.47 -2.27
CA GLY A 198 -11.88 4.10 -2.74
C GLY A 198 -10.58 3.32 -2.99
N PRO A 199 -10.69 2.04 -3.39
CA PRO A 199 -9.56 1.16 -3.70
C PRO A 199 -8.73 1.64 -4.90
N ASP A 200 -9.31 2.45 -5.78
CA ASP A 200 -8.61 3.12 -6.87
C ASP A 200 -7.63 4.19 -6.35
N LEU A 201 -7.90 4.75 -5.16
CA LEU A 201 -7.06 5.76 -4.53
C LEU A 201 -6.07 5.23 -3.50
N ALA A 202 -6.42 4.16 -2.80
CA ALA A 202 -5.55 3.48 -1.86
C ALA A 202 -5.80 1.97 -1.93
N ALA A 203 -4.76 1.19 -2.26
CA ALA A 203 -4.87 -0.26 -2.41
C ALA A 203 -4.86 -0.99 -1.05
N LEU A 204 -5.83 -0.66 -0.20
CA LEU A 204 -6.04 -1.25 1.12
C LEU A 204 -7.10 -2.37 1.04
N PRO A 205 -6.85 -3.59 1.55
CA PRO A 205 -7.82 -4.68 1.52
C PRO A 205 -9.12 -4.34 2.24
N GLY A 206 -10.26 -4.46 1.56
CA GLY A 206 -11.58 -4.17 2.16
C GLY A 206 -11.98 -2.69 2.15
N LEU A 207 -11.11 -1.78 1.69
CA LEU A 207 -11.46 -0.37 1.54
C LEU A 207 -12.50 -0.18 0.44
N GLN A 208 -13.55 0.58 0.76
CA GLN A 208 -14.62 0.93 -0.17
C GLN A 208 -15.14 2.34 0.11
N ALA A 209 -15.69 2.97 -0.93
CA ALA A 209 -16.42 4.23 -0.79
C ALA A 209 -17.78 3.99 -0.12
N VAL A 210 -18.19 4.93 0.73
CA VAL A 210 -19.50 4.94 1.37
C VAL A 210 -20.37 6.00 0.69
N THR A 211 -21.44 5.56 0.03
CA THR A 211 -22.34 6.42 -0.76
C THR A 211 -23.78 6.38 -0.26
N GLY A 212 -24.10 5.49 0.67
CA GLY A 212 -25.42 5.32 1.27
C GLY A 212 -25.40 4.27 2.39
N LEU A 213 -26.59 3.89 2.89
CA LEU A 213 -26.74 3.01 4.03
C LEU A 213 -26.16 1.62 3.76
N ALA A 214 -26.45 1.03 2.60
CA ALA A 214 -25.95 -0.30 2.26
C ALA A 214 -24.41 -0.37 2.26
N SER A 215 -23.74 0.60 1.64
CA SER A 215 -22.27 0.69 1.65
C SER A 215 -21.71 1.03 3.03
N ALA A 216 -22.45 1.79 3.85
CA ALA A 216 -22.05 2.11 5.21
C ALA A 216 -22.07 0.85 6.11
N LEU A 217 -23.12 0.04 5.99
CA LEU A 217 -23.23 -1.23 6.70
C LEU A 217 -22.13 -2.21 6.25
N ALA A 218 -21.88 -2.31 4.93
CA ALA A 218 -20.79 -3.13 4.42
C ALA A 218 -19.41 -2.67 4.94
N ALA A 219 -19.19 -1.36 5.11
CA ALA A 219 -17.96 -0.84 5.70
C ALA A 219 -17.80 -1.24 7.17
N LEU A 220 -18.88 -1.20 7.95
CA LEU A 220 -18.88 -1.64 9.35
C LEU A 220 -18.67 -3.15 9.47
N ASP A 221 -19.33 -3.93 8.61
CA ASP A 221 -19.18 -5.38 8.56
C ASP A 221 -17.70 -5.75 8.27
N THR A 222 -17.05 -5.09 7.31
CA THR A 222 -15.60 -5.27 7.06
C THR A 222 -14.75 -5.03 8.32
N ILE A 223 -15.00 -3.95 9.06
CA ILE A 223 -14.22 -3.60 10.26
C ILE A 223 -14.38 -4.68 11.34
N VAL A 224 -15.61 -5.10 11.60
CA VAL A 224 -15.90 -6.13 12.63
C VAL A 224 -15.34 -7.49 12.22
N GLU A 225 -15.49 -7.89 10.96
CA GLU A 225 -14.99 -9.17 10.45
C GLU A 225 -13.46 -9.26 10.47
N GLN A 226 -12.75 -8.17 10.16
CA GLN A 226 -11.29 -8.15 10.20
C GLN A 226 -10.77 -8.18 11.65
N GLY A 227 -11.36 -7.38 12.56
CA GLY A 227 -10.97 -7.34 13.98
C GLY A 227 -11.31 -8.63 14.74
N GLU A 228 -12.60 -8.82 15.03
CA GLU A 228 -13.09 -9.89 15.91
C GLU A 228 -13.30 -11.21 15.15
N GLY A 229 -13.61 -11.14 13.84
CA GLY A 229 -14.01 -12.28 13.01
C GLY A 229 -15.51 -12.34 12.74
N SER A 230 -15.92 -13.08 11.70
CA SER A 230 -17.34 -13.39 11.47
C SER A 230 -17.76 -14.68 12.22
N PRO A 231 -19.06 -14.90 12.46
CA PRO A 231 -19.54 -16.18 12.99
C PRO A 231 -19.23 -17.40 12.10
N GLU A 232 -18.93 -17.19 10.81
CA GLU A 232 -18.84 -18.25 9.79
C GLU A 232 -17.41 -18.48 9.24
N ASP A 233 -16.47 -17.53 9.37
CA ASP A 233 -15.07 -17.71 8.93
C ASP A 233 -14.08 -17.06 9.92
N VAL A 234 -13.40 -17.89 10.71
CA VAL A 234 -12.76 -17.47 11.97
C VAL A 234 -11.23 -17.37 11.87
N GLU A 235 -10.56 -18.04 10.93
CA GLU A 235 -9.09 -18.20 10.99
C GLU A 235 -8.27 -16.94 10.67
N ALA A 236 -8.86 -15.96 9.99
CA ALA A 236 -8.13 -14.80 9.46
C ALA A 236 -8.27 -13.51 10.29
N SER A 237 -9.05 -13.47 11.37
CA SER A 237 -9.28 -12.26 12.17
C SER A 237 -8.06 -11.85 13.01
N HIS A 238 -8.02 -10.60 13.47
CA HIS A 238 -6.95 -10.09 14.31
C HIS A 238 -6.82 -10.89 15.60
N TYR A 239 -7.95 -11.17 16.25
CA TYR A 239 -8.02 -12.01 17.45
C TYR A 239 -7.32 -13.36 17.25
N ARG A 240 -7.63 -14.09 16.17
CA ARG A 240 -7.02 -15.39 15.90
C ARG A 240 -5.57 -15.29 15.48
N ARG A 241 -5.19 -14.28 14.71
CA ARG A 241 -3.79 -14.02 14.36
C ARG A 241 -2.93 -13.79 15.61
N PHE A 242 -3.40 -12.98 16.55
CA PHE A 242 -2.67 -12.76 17.80
C PHE A 242 -2.62 -14.01 18.68
N ILE A 243 -3.69 -14.80 18.76
CA ILE A 243 -3.66 -16.12 19.42
C ILE A 243 -2.62 -17.05 18.79
N ALA A 244 -2.54 -17.11 17.45
CA ALA A 244 -1.55 -17.95 16.78
C ALA A 244 -0.11 -17.53 17.12
N VAL A 245 0.16 -16.21 17.14
CA VAL A 245 1.46 -15.68 17.60
C VAL A 245 1.72 -16.03 19.06
N ARG A 246 0.70 -15.94 19.92
CA ARG A 246 0.79 -16.21 21.35
C ARG A 246 1.11 -17.68 21.63
N ASP A 247 0.45 -18.58 20.94
CA ASP A 247 0.61 -20.01 21.11
C ASP A 247 1.98 -20.46 20.58
N ALA A 248 2.44 -19.91 19.45
CA ALA A 248 3.80 -20.10 18.95
C ALA A 248 4.85 -19.57 19.94
N TYR A 249 4.62 -18.39 20.54
CA TYR A 249 5.52 -17.83 21.54
C TYR A 249 5.58 -18.68 22.81
N ALA A 250 4.43 -19.17 23.29
CA ALA A 250 4.37 -20.07 24.44
C ALA A 250 5.12 -21.38 24.18
N ALA A 251 4.94 -21.99 23.00
CA ALA A 251 5.67 -23.19 22.61
C ALA A 251 7.19 -22.94 22.58
N ARG A 252 7.62 -21.79 22.07
CA ARG A 252 9.04 -21.43 22.05
C ARG A 252 9.62 -21.23 23.44
N LEU A 253 8.91 -20.55 24.34
CA LEU A 253 9.32 -20.32 25.73
C LEU A 253 9.39 -21.63 26.54
N ALA A 254 8.49 -22.57 26.27
CA ALA A 254 8.56 -23.90 26.90
C ALA A 254 9.85 -24.65 26.51
N ALA A 255 10.34 -24.46 25.28
CA ALA A 255 11.58 -25.05 24.80
C ALA A 255 12.84 -24.28 25.26
N GLU A 256 12.78 -22.94 25.36
CA GLU A 256 13.86 -22.07 25.84
C GLU A 256 13.28 -20.97 26.73
N PRO A 257 13.32 -21.13 28.07
CA PRO A 257 12.77 -20.15 29.00
C PRO A 257 13.43 -18.77 28.91
N GLY A 258 14.66 -18.68 28.38
CA GLY A 258 15.39 -17.43 28.18
C GLY A 258 15.11 -16.72 26.85
N PHE A 259 14.21 -17.24 26.02
CA PHE A 259 13.95 -16.69 24.69
C PHE A 259 13.33 -15.28 24.78
N ALA A 260 14.05 -14.29 24.24
CA ALA A 260 13.63 -12.90 24.22
C ALA A 260 13.49 -12.39 22.77
N PRO A 261 12.27 -12.36 22.21
CA PRO A 261 12.03 -12.02 20.80
C PRO A 261 12.13 -10.53 20.48
N ALA A 262 12.05 -9.65 21.49
CA ALA A 262 12.11 -8.20 21.31
C ALA A 262 13.39 -7.59 21.89
N ARG A 263 13.77 -6.43 21.35
CA ARG A 263 14.78 -5.55 21.95
C ARG A 263 14.20 -4.93 23.22
N ALA A 264 15.07 -4.56 24.17
CA ALA A 264 14.68 -3.93 25.44
C ALA A 264 14.26 -2.45 25.24
N VAL A 265 13.22 -2.21 24.43
CA VAL A 265 12.72 -0.87 24.12
C VAL A 265 11.91 -0.32 25.31
N VAL A 266 12.07 0.96 25.62
CA VAL A 266 11.41 1.62 26.76
C VAL A 266 9.91 1.81 26.52
N ALA A 267 9.05 1.50 27.49
CA ALA A 267 7.63 1.83 27.38
C ALA A 267 7.38 3.34 27.39
N ASN A 268 6.34 3.78 26.67
CA ASN A 268 5.83 5.15 26.59
C ASN A 268 6.94 6.21 26.42
N PRO A 269 7.74 6.14 25.35
CA PRO A 269 8.79 7.12 25.09
C PRO A 269 8.17 8.49 24.83
N VAL A 270 8.79 9.55 25.36
CA VAL A 270 8.35 10.94 25.15
C VAL A 270 9.52 11.83 24.73
N MET A 271 9.25 12.77 23.80
CA MET A 271 10.26 13.70 23.26
C MET A 271 10.58 14.88 24.19
N ARG A 272 9.73 15.15 25.19
CA ARG A 272 9.87 16.28 26.10
C ARG A 272 9.77 15.77 27.52
N ARG A 273 10.54 16.37 28.42
CA ARG A 273 10.49 16.06 29.85
C ARG A 273 9.05 16.26 30.35
N PRO A 274 8.35 15.19 30.76
CA PRO A 274 6.96 15.31 31.15
C PRO A 274 6.84 15.97 32.53
N PRO A 275 5.79 16.76 32.78
CA PRO A 275 5.54 17.32 34.11
C PRO A 275 5.24 16.21 35.13
N ASP A 276 4.56 15.15 34.69
CA ASP A 276 4.36 13.91 35.43
C ASP A 276 5.11 12.76 34.74
N PRO A 277 6.25 12.31 35.31
CA PRO A 277 7.08 11.26 34.74
C PRO A 277 6.54 9.84 34.97
N ALA A 278 5.49 9.65 35.77
CA ALA A 278 4.95 8.32 36.03
C ALA A 278 4.54 7.63 34.71
N GLY A 279 5.04 6.40 34.51
CA GLY A 279 4.71 5.58 33.35
C GLY A 279 5.24 6.10 32.00
N LYS A 280 6.15 7.08 31.98
CA LYS A 280 6.72 7.68 30.75
C LYS A 280 8.24 7.63 30.76
N THR A 281 8.85 7.43 29.60
CA THR A 281 10.31 7.47 29.45
C THR A 281 10.75 8.66 28.62
N TYR A 282 11.42 9.63 29.23
CA TYR A 282 12.00 10.76 28.48
C TYR A 282 13.26 10.29 27.75
N VAL A 283 13.21 10.32 26.41
CA VAL A 283 14.35 9.96 25.56
C VAL A 283 15.29 11.16 25.48
N ASP A 284 16.39 11.11 26.23
CA ASP A 284 17.32 12.23 26.40
C ASP A 284 18.73 11.94 25.88
N HIS A 285 18.97 10.75 25.31
CA HIS A 285 20.26 10.43 24.73
C HIS A 285 20.59 11.39 23.56
N PRO A 286 21.73 12.10 23.57
CA PRO A 286 22.00 13.21 22.64
C PRO A 286 21.97 12.87 21.16
N GLN A 287 22.36 11.64 20.80
CA GLN A 287 22.33 11.17 19.40
C GLN A 287 20.97 10.57 19.02
N THR A 288 20.16 10.16 20.00
CA THR A 288 18.90 9.44 19.76
C THR A 288 17.70 10.38 19.75
N ALA A 289 17.69 11.41 20.61
CA ALA A 289 16.61 12.39 20.65
C ALA A 289 16.37 13.10 19.28
N PRO A 290 17.40 13.50 18.50
CA PRO A 290 17.19 14.05 17.16
C PRO A 290 16.60 13.05 16.16
N VAL A 291 16.95 11.76 16.28
CA VAL A 291 16.40 10.69 15.42
C VAL A 291 14.92 10.45 15.75
N MET A 292 14.57 10.45 17.04
CA MET A 292 13.19 10.37 17.49
C MET A 292 12.36 11.58 17.02
N ASP A 293 12.92 12.80 17.07
CA ASP A 293 12.28 14.00 16.52
C ASP A 293 12.01 13.85 15.02
N ALA A 294 13.00 13.39 14.24
CA ALA A 294 12.83 13.14 12.81
C ALA A 294 11.75 12.10 12.52
N ALA A 295 11.70 10.98 13.26
CA ALA A 295 10.66 9.97 13.12
C ALA A 295 9.25 10.55 13.36
N ASN A 296 9.08 11.33 14.43
CA ASN A 296 7.81 11.98 14.72
C ASN A 296 7.46 13.07 13.70
N ALA A 297 8.45 13.77 13.14
CA ALA A 297 8.23 14.77 12.09
C ALA A 297 7.78 14.13 10.76
N ILE A 298 8.32 12.96 10.41
CA ILE A 298 7.85 12.16 9.26
C ILE A 298 6.39 11.75 9.47
N TYR A 299 6.08 11.18 10.63
CA TYR A 299 4.71 10.77 10.98
C TYR A 299 3.72 11.94 10.96
N ALA A 300 4.11 13.10 11.50
CA ALA A 300 3.29 14.30 11.46
C ALA A 300 3.05 14.82 10.04
N ALA A 301 4.06 14.81 9.17
CA ALA A 301 3.92 15.20 7.76
C ALA A 301 3.05 14.19 6.98
N MET A 302 3.25 12.90 7.22
CA MET A 302 2.42 11.81 6.70
C MET A 302 0.94 12.00 7.05
N LEU A 303 0.62 12.25 8.34
CA LEU A 303 -0.75 12.49 8.77
C LEU A 303 -1.33 13.76 8.14
N ARG A 304 -0.56 14.85 8.03
CA ARG A 304 -1.04 16.07 7.38
C ARG A 304 -1.39 15.81 5.90
N ALA A 305 -0.57 15.04 5.19
CA ALA A 305 -0.85 14.65 3.81
C ALA A 305 -2.10 13.75 3.72
N LEU A 306 -2.26 12.78 4.64
CA LEU A 306 -3.44 11.92 4.71
C LEU A 306 -4.72 12.73 4.94
N VAL A 307 -4.72 13.59 5.96
CA VAL A 307 -5.86 14.46 6.29
C VAL A 307 -6.21 15.37 5.12
N GLN A 308 -5.21 15.94 4.44
CA GLN A 308 -5.46 16.76 3.26
C GLN A 308 -6.08 15.95 2.11
N GLY A 309 -5.65 14.69 1.92
CA GLY A 309 -6.22 13.80 0.90
C GLY A 309 -7.71 13.50 1.13
N PHE A 310 -8.15 13.39 2.38
CA PHE A 310 -9.57 13.21 2.72
C PHE A 310 -10.40 14.51 2.64
N ALA A 311 -9.75 15.68 2.57
CA ALA A 311 -10.42 16.98 2.47
C ALA A 311 -10.40 17.58 1.05
N GLU A 312 -9.65 16.97 0.12
CA GLU A 312 -9.49 17.46 -1.25
C GLU A 312 -10.51 16.82 -2.19
N THR A 313 -11.11 17.65 -3.05
CA THR A 313 -12.08 17.22 -4.08
C THR A 313 -11.49 17.18 -5.48
N ASP A 314 -10.36 17.86 -5.71
CA ASP A 314 -9.60 17.70 -6.95
C ASP A 314 -8.86 16.36 -6.96
N ALA A 315 -9.20 15.51 -7.94
CA ALA A 315 -8.67 14.15 -8.03
C ALA A 315 -7.13 14.09 -8.10
N THR A 316 -6.48 15.07 -8.75
CA THR A 316 -5.03 15.09 -8.90
C THR A 316 -4.34 15.42 -7.59
N ARG A 317 -4.79 16.49 -6.91
CA ARG A 317 -4.25 16.89 -5.61
C ARG A 317 -4.56 15.86 -4.53
N LYS A 318 -5.76 15.27 -4.56
CA LYS A 318 -6.16 14.16 -3.69
C LYS A 318 -5.22 12.97 -3.83
N ARG A 319 -5.00 12.49 -5.06
CA ARG A 319 -4.03 11.42 -5.36
C ARG A 319 -2.65 11.78 -4.83
N ALA A 320 -2.15 12.98 -5.10
CA ALA A 320 -0.82 13.40 -4.67
C ALA A 320 -0.67 13.38 -3.13
N CYS A 321 -1.68 13.83 -2.39
CA CYS A 321 -1.72 13.79 -0.93
C CYS A 321 -1.74 12.36 -0.36
N LEU A 322 -2.56 11.48 -0.94
CA LEU A 322 -2.65 10.08 -0.52
C LEU A 322 -1.39 9.29 -0.87
N ASP A 323 -0.80 9.51 -2.05
CA ASP A 323 0.48 8.90 -2.43
C ASP A 323 1.61 9.39 -1.52
N ALA A 324 1.61 10.68 -1.17
CA ALA A 324 2.56 11.26 -0.22
C ALA A 324 2.44 10.63 1.17
N SER A 325 1.23 10.35 1.67
CA SER A 325 1.06 9.70 2.96
C SER A 325 1.56 8.25 2.93
N VAL A 326 1.22 7.48 1.90
CA VAL A 326 1.68 6.09 1.75
C VAL A 326 3.21 6.00 1.62
N ASP A 327 3.83 6.88 0.82
CA ASP A 327 5.29 6.87 0.66
C ASP A 327 6.01 7.36 1.93
N ALA A 328 5.45 8.34 2.64
CA ALA A 328 5.99 8.79 3.92
C ALA A 328 5.90 7.70 5.00
N MET A 329 4.83 6.90 5.01
CA MET A 329 4.68 5.73 5.86
C MET A 329 5.79 4.70 5.59
N ARG A 330 6.07 4.41 4.31
CA ARG A 330 7.17 3.51 3.92
C ARG A 330 8.54 4.05 4.34
N ALA A 331 8.74 5.37 4.30
CA ALA A 331 9.96 6.02 4.78
C ALA A 331 10.07 5.99 6.32
N LEU A 332 8.95 6.03 7.04
CA LEU A 332 8.90 6.01 8.51
C LEU A 332 9.36 4.67 9.10
N VAL A 333 8.93 3.55 8.52
CA VAL A 333 9.20 2.19 9.06
C VAL A 333 10.69 1.95 9.35
N PRO A 334 11.63 2.09 8.39
CA PRO A 334 13.05 1.84 8.67
C PRO A 334 13.64 2.82 9.69
N VAL A 335 13.13 4.05 9.76
CA VAL A 335 13.57 5.04 10.78
C VAL A 335 13.10 4.63 12.17
N ALA A 336 11.85 4.19 12.30
CA ALA A 336 11.28 3.72 13.56
C ALA A 336 11.97 2.42 14.04
N GLU A 337 12.24 1.47 13.14
CA GLU A 337 13.00 0.26 13.46
C GLU A 337 14.43 0.60 13.90
N HIS A 338 15.12 1.48 13.18
CA HIS A 338 16.47 1.92 13.56
C HIS A 338 16.50 2.56 14.95
N LEU A 339 15.49 3.36 15.30
CA LEU A 339 15.38 3.99 16.62
C LEU A 339 15.39 2.95 17.75
N THR A 340 14.80 1.77 17.53
CA THR A 340 14.81 0.66 18.51
C THR A 340 16.17 0.00 18.75
N THR A 341 17.18 0.37 17.97
CA THR A 341 18.57 -0.06 18.16
C THR A 341 19.39 0.94 18.96
N LEU A 342 18.90 2.17 19.13
CA LEU A 342 19.63 3.25 19.77
C LEU A 342 19.32 3.30 21.29
N PRO A 343 20.28 3.73 22.13
CA PRO A 343 20.04 3.91 23.57
C PRO A 343 18.98 4.99 23.83
N ALA A 344 18.12 4.77 24.82
CA ALA A 344 17.06 5.73 25.19
C ALA A 344 17.59 6.90 26.00
N CYS A 345 18.46 6.62 26.99
CA CYS A 345 18.88 7.60 27.99
C CYS A 345 20.40 7.76 28.03
N ALA A 346 20.89 8.95 28.38
CA ALA A 346 22.32 9.26 28.43
C ALA A 346 23.10 8.52 29.55
N GLY A 347 22.41 8.05 30.60
CA GLY A 347 23.01 7.52 31.83
C GLY A 347 23.54 6.07 31.78
N GLY A 348 23.84 5.51 30.62
CA GLY A 348 24.34 4.14 30.49
C GLY A 348 23.28 3.04 30.69
N ASP A 349 21.99 3.41 30.65
CA ASP A 349 20.88 2.46 30.64
C ASP A 349 20.90 1.63 29.34
N ALA A 350 20.84 0.31 29.46
CA ALA A 350 20.86 -0.61 28.32
C ALA A 350 19.55 -0.59 27.50
N ARG A 351 18.49 0.05 28.00
CA ARG A 351 17.21 0.15 27.30
C ARG A 351 17.30 1.03 26.05
N ARG A 352 16.53 0.63 25.04
CA ARG A 352 16.52 1.22 23.70
C ARG A 352 15.36 2.19 23.52
N ALA A 353 15.54 3.19 22.66
CA ALA A 353 14.51 4.17 22.35
C ALA A 353 13.39 3.56 21.49
N GLY A 354 12.23 4.19 21.49
CA GLY A 354 11.14 3.86 20.58
C GLY A 354 10.47 5.14 20.11
N MET A 355 9.69 5.03 19.04
CA MET A 355 8.96 6.18 18.50
C MET A 355 7.80 6.55 19.44
N SER A 356 7.57 7.84 19.67
CA SER A 356 6.45 8.30 20.53
C SER A 356 5.13 8.48 19.80
N PHE A 357 5.14 8.52 18.46
CA PHE A 357 4.00 8.91 17.64
C PHE A 357 3.36 10.22 18.11
N ALA A 358 4.21 11.22 18.40
CA ALA A 358 3.78 12.48 18.95
C ALA A 358 2.95 13.25 17.92
N MET A 359 1.76 13.66 18.34
CA MET A 359 0.80 14.38 17.53
C MET A 359 1.13 15.88 17.48
N LEU A 360 0.85 16.49 16.32
CA LEU A 360 0.73 17.94 16.22
C LEU A 360 -0.44 18.41 17.08
N ARG A 361 -0.40 19.67 17.54
CA ARG A 361 -1.51 20.26 18.31
C ARG A 361 -2.82 20.23 17.53
N ASP A 362 -2.73 20.38 16.22
CA ASP A 362 -3.86 20.24 15.32
C ASP A 362 -3.37 19.64 13.99
N VAL A 363 -4.09 18.63 13.50
CA VAL A 363 -3.85 17.95 12.24
C VAL A 363 -4.93 18.26 11.20
N ALA A 364 -5.85 19.19 11.48
CA ALA A 364 -6.90 19.62 10.57
C ALA A 364 -6.37 19.91 9.14
N PRO A 365 -7.21 19.73 8.11
CA PRO A 365 -6.85 20.06 6.74
C PRO A 365 -6.39 21.51 6.62
N LEU A 366 -5.42 21.74 5.74
CA LEU A 366 -5.09 23.09 5.33
C LEU A 366 -6.21 23.63 4.42
N PRO A 367 -6.36 24.97 4.30
CA PRO A 367 -7.27 25.54 3.32
C PRO A 367 -7.00 24.95 1.92
N PRO A 368 -8.02 24.40 1.23
CA PRO A 368 -7.82 23.64 0.00
C PRO A 368 -7.25 24.50 -1.12
N GLY A 369 -6.56 23.85 -2.06
CA GLY A 369 -5.93 24.49 -3.23
C GLY A 369 -4.40 24.44 -3.23
N GLU A 370 -3.78 25.26 -4.08
CA GLU A 370 -2.33 25.22 -4.33
C GLU A 370 -1.48 25.55 -3.10
N ALA A 371 -1.97 26.41 -2.21
CA ALA A 371 -1.27 26.76 -0.98
C ALA A 371 -1.08 25.54 -0.06
N ALA A 372 -2.07 24.64 0.02
CA ALA A 372 -1.93 23.40 0.79
C ALA A 372 -0.81 22.51 0.23
N GLN A 373 -0.73 22.36 -1.09
CA GLN A 373 0.32 21.59 -1.77
C GLN A 373 1.70 22.19 -1.51
N ALA A 374 1.84 23.52 -1.65
CA ALA A 374 3.09 24.23 -1.41
C ALA A 374 3.59 24.06 0.05
N LEU A 375 2.69 24.19 1.03
CA LEU A 375 3.03 24.01 2.45
C LEU A 375 3.40 22.57 2.80
N LEU A 376 2.69 21.58 2.23
CA LEU A 376 3.06 20.18 2.39
C LEU A 376 4.44 19.93 1.77
N ALA A 377 4.69 20.42 0.54
CA ALA A 377 5.96 20.27 -0.14
C ALA A 377 7.14 20.93 0.61
N GLU A 378 6.92 22.12 1.17
CA GLU A 378 7.86 22.79 2.06
C GLU A 378 8.18 21.92 3.26
N ARG A 379 7.15 21.42 3.95
CA ARG A 379 7.35 20.62 5.15
C ARG A 379 8.09 19.31 4.85
N PHE A 380 7.74 18.61 3.77
CA PHE A 380 8.45 17.40 3.37
C PHE A 380 9.92 17.69 3.00
N ARG A 381 10.24 18.83 2.38
CA ARG A 381 11.64 19.24 2.13
C ARG A 381 12.44 19.40 3.41
N GLU A 382 11.88 20.09 4.41
CA GLU A 382 12.54 20.29 5.71
C GLU A 382 12.81 18.95 6.41
N VAL A 383 11.80 18.09 6.46
CA VAL A 383 11.91 16.77 7.11
C VAL A 383 12.87 15.87 6.35
N ALA A 384 12.86 15.91 5.01
CA ALA A 384 13.79 15.16 4.18
C ALA A 384 15.25 15.56 4.45
N ALA A 385 15.54 16.87 4.43
CA ALA A 385 16.89 17.39 4.66
C ALA A 385 17.41 16.98 6.06
N ARG A 386 16.58 17.11 7.09
CA ARG A 386 16.96 16.71 8.45
C ARG A 386 17.16 15.21 8.58
N THR A 387 16.28 14.40 7.97
CA THR A 387 16.36 12.94 8.00
C THR A 387 17.61 12.44 7.28
N ALA A 388 17.91 12.96 6.09
CA ALA A 388 19.11 12.60 5.33
C ALA A 388 20.41 12.93 6.09
N ALA A 389 20.45 14.07 6.79
CA ALA A 389 21.60 14.47 7.60
C ALA A 389 21.82 13.56 8.82
N LEU A 390 20.74 13.11 9.47
CA LEU A 390 20.82 12.26 10.65
C LEU A 390 21.04 10.78 10.31
N LEU A 391 20.46 10.32 9.20
CA LEU A 391 20.38 8.90 8.83
C LEU A 391 20.80 8.68 7.36
N PRO A 392 22.04 9.05 6.97
CA PRO A 392 22.47 8.99 5.56
C PRO A 392 22.53 7.57 4.99
N HIS A 393 22.51 6.55 5.85
CA HIS A 393 22.52 5.14 5.46
C HIS A 393 21.11 4.60 5.15
N LEU A 394 20.05 5.37 5.42
CA LEU A 394 18.66 5.01 5.11
C LEU A 394 18.16 5.83 3.92
N ALA A 395 17.41 5.19 3.01
CA ALA A 395 16.79 5.86 1.87
C ALA A 395 15.63 6.81 2.26
N ALA A 396 15.25 6.87 3.54
CA ALA A 396 14.11 7.66 4.02
C ALA A 396 14.18 9.14 3.62
N GLY A 397 15.36 9.76 3.74
CA GLY A 397 15.55 11.16 3.33
C GLY A 397 15.31 11.40 1.84
N GLU A 398 15.74 10.47 0.98
CA GLU A 398 15.54 10.55 -0.47
C GLU A 398 14.07 10.38 -0.85
N VAL A 399 13.38 9.42 -0.24
CA VAL A 399 11.94 9.20 -0.45
C VAL A 399 11.15 10.45 -0.08
N LEU A 400 11.42 11.04 1.08
CA LEU A 400 10.75 12.27 1.54
C LEU A 400 11.02 13.46 0.61
N ALA A 401 12.25 13.58 0.10
CA ALA A 401 12.58 14.61 -0.89
C ALA A 401 11.82 14.39 -2.22
N GLY A 402 11.64 13.13 -2.62
CA GLY A 402 10.82 12.75 -3.77
C GLY A 402 9.36 13.16 -3.61
N ILE A 403 8.78 12.90 -2.44
CA ILE A 403 7.42 13.36 -2.08
C ILE A 403 7.31 14.88 -2.22
N ALA A 404 8.27 15.61 -1.64
CA ALA A 404 8.25 17.06 -1.67
C ALA A 404 8.26 17.64 -3.09
N ARG A 405 9.10 17.09 -3.98
CA ARG A 405 9.14 17.51 -5.39
C ARG A 405 7.81 17.28 -6.10
N ARG A 406 7.20 16.10 -5.90
CA ARG A 406 5.88 15.78 -6.50
C ARG A 406 4.79 16.76 -6.05
N LEU A 407 4.74 17.07 -4.75
CA LEU A 407 3.76 18.00 -4.19
C LEU A 407 4.00 19.45 -4.66
N ALA A 408 5.25 19.84 -4.87
CA ALA A 408 5.59 21.17 -5.39
C ALA A 408 5.24 21.36 -6.89
N GLY A 409 4.80 20.31 -7.58
CA GLY A 409 4.69 20.33 -9.04
C GLY A 409 6.05 20.51 -9.72
N GLU A 410 7.14 20.30 -9.00
CA GLU A 410 8.49 20.24 -9.55
C GLU A 410 8.55 18.96 -10.38
N ALA A 411 8.38 19.12 -11.70
CA ALA A 411 8.68 18.06 -12.64
C ALA A 411 10.04 17.48 -12.26
N GLN A 412 10.12 16.14 -12.09
CA GLN A 412 11.37 15.44 -11.82
C GLN A 412 12.46 16.04 -12.71
N ALA A 413 13.40 16.78 -12.11
CA ALA A 413 14.60 17.19 -12.79
C ALA A 413 15.27 15.90 -13.29
N ALA A 414 15.26 15.70 -14.60
CA ALA A 414 15.97 14.68 -15.37
C ALA A 414 16.24 13.34 -14.65
N GLN A 415 15.28 12.42 -14.80
CA GLN A 415 15.48 11.04 -15.30
C GLN A 415 16.80 10.34 -14.93
N ALA A 416 16.70 9.25 -14.14
CA ALA A 416 17.47 8.06 -14.52
C ALA A 416 17.25 7.84 -16.02
N PRO A 417 18.30 7.62 -16.83
CA PRO A 417 18.20 7.69 -18.28
C PRO A 417 17.01 6.84 -18.75
N GLU A 418 16.24 7.34 -19.72
CA GLU A 418 15.10 6.62 -20.32
C GLU A 418 15.46 5.17 -20.68
N ILE A 419 16.75 4.95 -20.94
CA ILE A 419 17.39 3.65 -21.12
C ILE A 419 18.57 3.54 -20.12
N GLU A 420 18.46 2.65 -19.13
CA GLU A 420 19.57 2.23 -18.28
C GLU A 420 20.62 1.51 -19.12
N THR A 421 21.89 1.85 -18.95
CA THR A 421 23.00 1.27 -19.71
C THR A 421 23.94 0.56 -18.75
N ALA A 422 24.20 -0.72 -19.01
CA ALA A 422 25.18 -1.51 -18.29
C ALA A 422 26.30 -1.89 -19.26
N GLU A 423 27.49 -1.32 -19.08
CA GLU A 423 28.65 -1.61 -19.91
C GLU A 423 29.34 -2.90 -19.43
N GLY A 424 29.67 -3.76 -20.38
CA GLY A 424 30.56 -4.91 -20.20
C GLY A 424 31.67 -4.91 -21.25
N ARG A 425 32.59 -5.85 -21.12
CA ARG A 425 33.78 -5.96 -21.97
C ARG A 425 33.44 -6.19 -23.44
N ASP A 426 32.59 -7.18 -23.70
CA ASP A 426 32.26 -7.62 -25.07
C ASP A 426 30.95 -7.01 -25.57
N LEU A 427 30.10 -6.53 -24.65
CA LEU A 427 28.74 -6.11 -24.94
C LEU A 427 28.22 -5.11 -23.89
N THR A 428 27.51 -4.08 -24.34
CA THR A 428 26.71 -3.17 -23.50
C THR A 428 25.24 -3.59 -23.55
N ILE A 429 24.61 -3.73 -22.37
CA ILE A 429 23.16 -3.95 -22.24
C ILE A 429 22.44 -2.61 -22.08
N LEU A 430 21.35 -2.46 -22.81
CA LEU A 430 20.44 -1.32 -22.76
C LEU A 430 19.10 -1.82 -22.20
N PHE A 431 18.63 -1.22 -21.11
CA PHE A 431 17.37 -1.57 -20.47
C PHE A 431 16.41 -0.38 -20.41
N GLU A 432 15.22 -0.54 -20.99
CA GLU A 432 14.18 0.47 -21.03
C GLU A 432 12.99 0.04 -20.17
N ALA A 433 12.95 0.51 -18.92
CA ALA A 433 12.00 0.06 -17.90
C ALA A 433 10.53 0.17 -18.35
N LYS A 434 10.19 1.25 -19.06
CA LYS A 434 8.81 1.51 -19.56
C LYS A 434 8.30 0.42 -20.51
N ARG A 435 9.18 -0.32 -21.17
CA ARG A 435 8.82 -1.43 -22.07
C ARG A 435 8.78 -2.78 -21.36
N CYS A 436 9.28 -2.89 -20.13
CA CYS A 436 9.38 -4.17 -19.45
C CYS A 436 7.98 -4.67 -19.02
N ILE A 437 7.60 -5.86 -19.47
CA ILE A 437 6.37 -6.55 -19.01
C ILE A 437 6.65 -7.58 -17.92
N HIS A 438 7.84 -7.55 -17.31
CA HIS A 438 8.28 -8.50 -16.28
C HIS A 438 8.08 -9.97 -16.69
N ALA A 439 8.37 -10.32 -17.96
CA ALA A 439 8.28 -11.69 -18.45
C ALA A 439 9.32 -12.66 -17.83
N ARG A 440 10.24 -12.13 -17.00
CA ARG A 440 11.28 -12.85 -16.23
C ARG A 440 12.28 -13.68 -17.03
N PHE A 441 12.23 -13.68 -18.37
CA PHE A 441 13.21 -14.38 -19.21
C PHE A 441 14.66 -14.04 -18.86
N CYS A 442 14.98 -12.78 -18.62
CA CYS A 442 16.34 -12.34 -18.30
C CYS A 442 16.87 -12.93 -17.00
N VAL A 443 16.13 -12.74 -15.90
CA VAL A 443 16.51 -13.23 -14.56
C VAL A 443 16.48 -14.75 -14.45
N LEU A 444 15.68 -15.44 -15.28
CA LEU A 444 15.60 -16.90 -15.28
C LEU A 444 16.69 -17.57 -16.13
N GLN A 445 17.12 -16.93 -17.23
CA GLN A 445 18.09 -17.51 -18.16
C GLN A 445 19.54 -17.14 -17.81
N GLN A 446 19.78 -15.94 -17.28
CA GLN A 446 21.11 -15.45 -16.90
C GLN A 446 21.04 -14.75 -15.52
N PRO A 447 20.76 -15.47 -14.41
CA PRO A 447 20.57 -14.89 -13.07
C PRO A 447 21.82 -14.22 -12.49
N ALA A 448 23.02 -14.58 -12.95
CA ALA A 448 24.25 -13.90 -12.57
C ALA A 448 24.34 -12.51 -13.23
N VAL A 449 23.89 -12.38 -14.48
CA VAL A 449 23.85 -11.10 -15.19
C VAL A 449 22.71 -10.22 -14.70
N PHE A 450 21.50 -10.77 -14.57
CA PHE A 450 20.30 -10.02 -14.18
C PHE A 450 19.89 -10.37 -12.76
N LYS A 451 20.39 -9.59 -11.81
CA LYS A 451 20.25 -9.81 -10.37
C LYS A 451 18.90 -9.27 -9.89
N ALA A 452 17.95 -10.15 -9.62
CA ALA A 452 16.66 -9.75 -9.07
C ALA A 452 16.79 -9.32 -7.59
N ASN A 453 16.00 -8.33 -7.17
CA ASN A 453 15.84 -7.90 -5.77
C ASN A 453 17.12 -7.40 -5.08
N VAL A 454 18.06 -6.81 -5.82
CA VAL A 454 19.28 -6.20 -5.26
C VAL A 454 19.13 -4.68 -5.13
N VAL A 455 19.84 -4.10 -4.17
CA VAL A 455 19.99 -2.64 -4.05
C VAL A 455 21.23 -2.22 -4.85
N GLY A 456 21.06 -1.31 -5.81
CA GLY A 456 22.14 -0.83 -6.68
C GLY A 456 22.12 -1.48 -8.07
N ALA A 457 23.29 -1.58 -8.71
CA ALA A 457 23.43 -2.13 -10.06
C ALA A 457 22.93 -3.59 -10.12
N TRP A 458 21.99 -3.84 -11.02
CA TRP A 458 21.30 -5.13 -11.14
C TRP A 458 21.58 -5.85 -12.46
N ILE A 459 22.27 -5.19 -13.40
CA ILE A 459 22.74 -5.77 -14.66
C ILE A 459 24.27 -5.82 -14.64
N ALA A 460 24.83 -7.02 -14.71
CA ALA A 460 26.28 -7.26 -14.72
C ALA A 460 26.67 -8.06 -15.99
N PRO A 461 26.84 -7.42 -17.16
CA PRO A 461 27.05 -8.12 -18.44
C PRO A 461 28.25 -9.08 -18.42
N ASP A 462 29.32 -8.73 -17.70
CA ASP A 462 30.54 -9.53 -17.58
C ASP A 462 30.38 -10.81 -16.76
N GLU A 463 29.24 -11.01 -16.09
CA GLU A 463 28.91 -12.26 -15.39
C GLU A 463 28.18 -13.27 -16.29
N ALA A 464 28.05 -12.97 -17.59
CA ALA A 464 27.42 -13.87 -18.56
C ALA A 464 28.22 -15.15 -18.78
N THR A 465 27.52 -16.27 -18.97
CA THR A 465 28.17 -17.55 -19.34
C THR A 465 28.90 -17.47 -20.68
N SER A 466 28.38 -16.67 -21.62
CA SER A 466 29.02 -16.32 -22.88
C SER A 466 28.33 -15.09 -23.50
N THR A 467 29.05 -14.37 -24.36
CA THR A 467 28.50 -13.22 -25.11
C THR A 467 27.28 -13.61 -25.96
N GLU A 468 27.34 -14.76 -26.65
CA GLU A 468 26.20 -15.29 -27.42
C GLU A 468 25.01 -15.68 -26.54
N GLY A 469 25.26 -16.23 -25.35
CA GLY A 469 24.21 -16.51 -24.37
C GLY A 469 23.48 -15.24 -23.92
N LEU A 470 24.22 -14.16 -23.68
CA LEU A 470 23.63 -12.87 -23.30
C LEU A 470 22.86 -12.22 -24.46
N VAL A 471 23.37 -12.32 -25.68
CA VAL A 471 22.68 -11.89 -26.91
C VAL A 471 21.36 -12.65 -27.08
N ALA A 472 21.37 -13.98 -26.91
CA ALA A 472 20.16 -14.79 -27.01
C ALA A 472 19.09 -14.37 -25.98
N VAL A 473 19.51 -14.05 -24.74
CA VAL A 473 18.59 -13.54 -23.70
C VAL A 473 18.00 -12.18 -24.07
N ALA A 474 18.81 -11.26 -24.58
CA ALA A 474 18.33 -9.96 -25.03
C ALA A 474 17.34 -10.11 -26.21
N GLN A 475 17.64 -10.99 -27.17
CA GLN A 475 16.77 -11.28 -28.31
C GLN A 475 15.46 -11.99 -27.92
N ALA A 476 15.47 -12.76 -26.83
CA ALA A 476 14.30 -13.42 -26.28
C ALA A 476 13.38 -12.48 -25.50
N CYS A 477 13.82 -11.25 -25.18
CA CYS A 477 13.00 -10.26 -24.48
C CYS A 477 11.79 -9.84 -25.35
N PRO A 478 10.55 -10.25 -25.04
CA PRO A 478 9.41 -10.11 -25.95
C PRO A 478 9.03 -8.65 -26.22
N SER A 479 9.28 -7.75 -25.27
CA SER A 479 8.95 -6.34 -25.38
C SER A 479 10.07 -5.48 -25.97
N GLY A 480 11.25 -6.06 -26.19
CA GLY A 480 12.45 -5.31 -26.56
C GLY A 480 12.94 -4.34 -25.50
N ALA A 481 12.53 -4.52 -24.23
CA ALA A 481 13.02 -3.73 -23.11
C ALA A 481 14.51 -3.93 -22.89
N ILE A 482 15.03 -5.12 -23.15
CA ILE A 482 16.47 -5.41 -23.17
C ILE A 482 16.95 -5.42 -24.62
N ARG A 483 17.97 -4.61 -24.88
CA ARG A 483 18.72 -4.54 -26.14
C ARG A 483 20.21 -4.59 -25.84
N TYR A 484 21.02 -4.71 -26.88
CA TYR A 484 22.46 -4.77 -26.74
C TYR A 484 23.17 -3.92 -27.80
N ARG A 485 24.45 -3.63 -27.52
CA ARG A 485 25.45 -3.14 -28.47
C ARG A 485 26.72 -3.97 -28.29
N ARG A 486 27.30 -4.47 -29.37
CA ARG A 486 28.49 -5.32 -29.32
C ARG A 486 29.76 -4.50 -29.46
N HIS A 487 30.78 -4.88 -28.69
CA HIS A 487 32.14 -4.33 -28.75
C HIS A 487 33.15 -5.34 -29.29
N ASP A 488 32.75 -6.62 -29.38
CA ASP A 488 33.58 -7.74 -29.81
C ASP A 488 33.61 -7.98 -31.34
N GLY A 489 32.99 -7.10 -32.12
CA GLY A 489 32.90 -7.21 -33.58
C GLY A 489 31.87 -8.21 -34.10
N GLY A 490 31.07 -8.83 -33.23
CA GLY A 490 29.94 -9.66 -33.63
C GLY A 490 28.78 -8.84 -34.21
N PRO A 491 27.75 -9.50 -34.81
CA PRO A 491 26.65 -8.81 -35.45
C PRO A 491 25.71 -8.13 -34.44
N GLU A 492 25.31 -6.90 -34.76
CA GLU A 492 24.22 -6.20 -34.06
C GLU A 492 22.86 -6.85 -34.33
N GLU A 493 21.86 -6.48 -33.54
CA GLU A 493 20.49 -6.94 -33.77
C GLU A 493 19.98 -6.49 -35.16
N ALA A 494 19.40 -7.42 -35.91
CA ALA A 494 18.88 -7.16 -37.26
C ALA A 494 17.36 -7.40 -37.35
N PRO A 495 16.66 -6.78 -38.32
CA PRO A 495 15.25 -7.06 -38.57
C PRO A 495 15.01 -8.56 -38.83
N PRO A 496 13.90 -9.13 -38.32
CA PRO A 496 13.58 -10.53 -38.58
C PRO A 496 13.23 -10.76 -40.06
N PRO A 497 13.47 -11.97 -40.60
CA PRO A 497 13.11 -12.32 -41.98
C PRO A 497 11.59 -12.42 -42.20
N VAL A 498 10.82 -12.59 -41.12
CA VAL A 498 9.36 -12.66 -41.12
C VAL A 498 8.81 -11.72 -40.05
N ASN A 499 7.87 -10.88 -40.42
CA ASN A 499 7.14 -10.01 -39.51
C ASN A 499 6.04 -10.82 -38.80
N LEU A 500 6.07 -10.85 -37.48
CA LEU A 500 5.14 -11.62 -36.65
C LEU A 500 4.35 -10.73 -35.71
N VAL A 501 3.07 -11.06 -35.55
CA VAL A 501 2.21 -10.57 -34.47
C VAL A 501 1.71 -11.79 -33.70
N GLN A 502 2.34 -12.09 -32.57
CA GLN A 502 1.99 -13.24 -31.74
C GLN A 502 0.96 -12.86 -30.67
N LEU A 503 -0.09 -13.67 -30.54
CA LEU A 503 -1.07 -13.55 -29.46
C LEU A 503 -0.56 -14.25 -28.20
N ARG A 504 -0.53 -13.54 -27.06
CA ARG A 504 -0.27 -14.17 -25.76
C ARG A 504 -1.60 -14.42 -25.05
N GLU A 505 -1.81 -15.64 -24.54
CA GLU A 505 -2.99 -15.98 -23.72
C GLU A 505 -3.19 -14.93 -22.62
N ASP A 506 -4.40 -14.39 -22.51
CA ASP A 506 -4.79 -13.35 -21.55
C ASP A 506 -3.87 -12.12 -21.52
N GLY A 507 -3.09 -11.93 -22.57
CA GLY A 507 -1.97 -11.01 -22.57
C GLY A 507 -1.90 -10.11 -23.80
N PRO A 508 -0.77 -9.42 -23.98
CA PRO A 508 -0.57 -8.46 -25.06
C PRO A 508 -0.36 -9.10 -26.43
N LEU A 509 -0.33 -8.25 -27.45
CA LEU A 509 0.17 -8.58 -28.79
C LEU A 509 1.70 -8.44 -28.76
N ALA A 510 2.45 -9.49 -29.09
CA ALA A 510 3.91 -9.45 -29.18
C ALA A 510 4.34 -9.34 -30.65
N LEU A 511 4.92 -8.20 -31.03
CA LEU A 511 5.38 -7.90 -32.38
C LEU A 511 6.86 -8.25 -32.53
N ARG A 512 7.23 -8.82 -33.67
CA ARG A 512 8.61 -9.01 -34.11
C ARG A 512 8.73 -8.62 -35.59
N ALA A 513 9.30 -7.44 -35.88
CA ALA A 513 9.40 -6.83 -37.23
C ALA A 513 10.38 -5.64 -37.23
N ASP A 514 10.64 -4.93 -38.35
CA ASP A 514 11.13 -3.53 -38.28
C ASP A 514 9.95 -2.61 -37.93
N ILE A 515 9.78 -2.31 -36.64
CA ILE A 515 8.56 -1.67 -36.14
C ILE A 515 8.67 -0.15 -36.23
N ARG A 516 7.68 0.47 -36.89
CA ARG A 516 7.49 1.92 -36.93
C ARG A 516 6.22 2.31 -36.18
N LEU A 517 6.35 2.73 -34.93
CA LEU A 517 5.21 3.17 -34.12
C LEU A 517 5.00 4.67 -34.32
N ARG A 518 3.83 5.07 -34.83
CA ARG A 518 3.53 6.48 -35.20
C ARG A 518 4.63 7.08 -36.10
N GLY A 519 5.19 6.27 -37.00
CA GLY A 519 6.28 6.64 -37.91
C GLY A 519 7.70 6.57 -37.33
N ALA A 520 7.87 6.44 -36.01
CA ALA A 520 9.18 6.35 -35.36
C ALA A 520 9.67 4.90 -35.26
N ALA A 521 10.95 4.66 -35.55
CA ALA A 521 11.59 3.36 -35.31
C ALA A 521 11.69 3.07 -33.81
N ILE A 522 11.20 1.91 -33.37
CA ILE A 522 11.25 1.52 -31.94
C ILE A 522 12.02 0.22 -31.68
N GLY A 523 12.74 -0.26 -32.69
CA GLY A 523 13.47 -1.53 -32.68
C GLY A 523 12.63 -2.70 -33.19
N TYR A 524 13.08 -3.92 -32.90
CA TYR A 524 12.56 -5.11 -33.58
C TYR A 524 11.55 -5.95 -32.80
N ARG A 525 11.28 -5.60 -31.54
CA ARG A 525 10.36 -6.31 -30.64
C ARG A 525 9.53 -5.32 -29.83
N ALA A 526 8.24 -5.54 -29.69
CA ALA A 526 7.38 -4.72 -28.84
C ALA A 526 6.16 -5.51 -28.35
N THR A 527 5.70 -5.22 -27.14
CA THR A 527 4.43 -5.76 -26.63
C THR A 527 3.39 -4.65 -26.53
N LEU A 528 2.29 -4.79 -27.26
CA LEU A 528 1.22 -3.80 -27.33
C LEU A 528 -0.03 -4.24 -26.56
N CYS A 529 -0.68 -3.28 -25.91
CA CYS A 529 -1.84 -3.52 -25.08
C CYS A 529 -3.01 -4.09 -25.89
N ARG A 530 -3.58 -5.20 -25.41
CA ARG A 530 -4.78 -5.85 -25.98
C ARG A 530 -6.00 -5.73 -25.05
N CYS A 531 -5.80 -5.36 -23.79
CA CYS A 531 -6.80 -5.38 -22.73
C CYS A 531 -7.50 -4.05 -22.44
N GLY A 532 -6.95 -2.92 -22.89
CA GLY A 532 -7.46 -1.59 -22.58
C GLY A 532 -7.02 -1.00 -21.23
N ALA A 533 -6.41 -1.79 -20.33
CA ALA A 533 -6.07 -1.35 -18.97
C ALA A 533 -4.67 -0.74 -18.80
N SER A 534 -3.75 -0.93 -19.76
CA SER A 534 -2.38 -0.40 -19.65
C SER A 534 -2.34 1.11 -19.39
N GLN A 535 -1.49 1.59 -18.51
CA GLN A 535 -1.23 3.02 -18.30
C GLN A 535 -0.11 3.54 -19.21
N ASN A 536 0.60 2.64 -19.91
CA ASN A 536 1.64 2.99 -20.88
C ASN A 536 1.19 2.71 -22.33
N LYS A 537 -0.06 3.00 -22.69
CA LYS A 537 -0.58 2.73 -24.05
C LYS A 537 0.24 3.51 -25.10
N PRO A 538 0.53 2.90 -26.26
CA PRO A 538 0.03 1.63 -26.77
C PRO A 538 0.77 0.39 -26.25
N TYR A 539 1.83 0.54 -25.45
CA TYR A 539 2.56 -0.58 -24.87
C TYR A 539 1.74 -1.29 -23.79
N CYS A 540 2.08 -2.54 -23.55
CA CYS A 540 1.63 -3.29 -22.38
C CYS A 540 2.57 -3.02 -21.21
N ASP A 541 2.00 -2.80 -20.02
CA ASP A 541 2.72 -2.61 -18.75
C ASP A 541 2.43 -3.72 -17.71
N GLY A 542 1.64 -4.72 -18.09
CA GLY A 542 1.23 -5.83 -17.21
C GLY A 542 -0.12 -5.62 -16.51
N SER A 543 -0.78 -4.47 -16.67
CA SER A 543 -2.07 -4.16 -16.02
C SER A 543 -3.20 -5.15 -16.35
N HIS A 544 -3.04 -5.97 -17.40
CA HIS A 544 -4.00 -7.02 -17.76
C HIS A 544 -4.16 -8.12 -16.69
N HIS A 545 -3.17 -8.33 -15.82
CA HIS A 545 -3.29 -9.26 -14.70
C HIS A 545 -4.28 -8.77 -13.66
N ALA A 546 -4.09 -7.54 -13.16
CA ALA A 546 -4.97 -6.92 -12.18
C ALA A 546 -6.36 -6.64 -12.76
N ALA A 547 -6.44 -6.29 -14.04
CA ALA A 547 -7.71 -6.09 -14.74
C ALA A 547 -8.48 -7.39 -15.05
N GLY A 548 -7.92 -8.57 -14.73
CA GLY A 548 -8.57 -9.85 -14.99
C GLY A 548 -8.89 -10.10 -16.47
N PHE A 549 -8.06 -9.58 -17.38
CA PHE A 549 -8.31 -9.70 -18.82
C PHE A 549 -8.38 -11.17 -19.24
N ARG A 550 -9.39 -11.51 -20.05
CA ARG A 550 -9.56 -12.85 -20.62
C ARG A 550 -9.68 -12.78 -22.14
N ALA A 551 -8.72 -13.39 -22.84
CA ALA A 551 -8.73 -13.51 -24.29
C ALA A 551 -7.76 -14.60 -24.75
N THR A 552 -8.31 -15.54 -25.52
CA THR A 552 -7.52 -16.65 -26.07
C THR A 552 -6.33 -16.16 -26.91
N GLY A 553 -5.22 -16.87 -26.77
CA GLY A 553 -4.07 -16.86 -27.67
C GLY A 553 -4.23 -17.85 -28.83
N GLU A 554 -5.29 -18.65 -28.87
CA GLU A 554 -5.55 -19.72 -29.84
C GLU A 554 -6.88 -19.57 -30.61
N PRO A 555 -7.15 -18.42 -31.25
CA PRO A 555 -8.35 -18.29 -32.08
C PRO A 555 -8.31 -19.19 -33.32
N GLU A 556 -9.44 -19.27 -34.03
CA GLU A 556 -9.54 -20.02 -35.28
C GLU A 556 -8.66 -19.41 -36.38
N THR A 557 -8.15 -20.27 -37.27
CA THR A 557 -7.37 -19.84 -38.43
C THR A 557 -8.32 -19.38 -39.53
N SER A 558 -8.00 -18.26 -40.17
CA SER A 558 -8.67 -17.79 -41.38
C SER A 558 -7.86 -18.16 -42.60
N ASP A 559 -8.54 -18.59 -43.68
CA ASP A 559 -7.88 -18.78 -44.96
C ASP A 559 -7.38 -17.43 -45.49
N SER A 560 -6.10 -17.38 -45.84
CA SER A 560 -5.51 -16.21 -46.46
C SER A 560 -4.39 -16.58 -47.45
N PRO A 561 -4.23 -15.80 -48.54
CA PRO A 561 -3.23 -16.08 -49.55
C PRO A 561 -1.80 -15.98 -48.99
N ALA A 562 -0.83 -16.53 -49.73
CA ALA A 562 0.57 -16.31 -49.41
C ALA A 562 0.97 -14.84 -49.62
N LEU A 563 1.86 -14.32 -48.78
CA LEU A 563 2.41 -12.98 -48.94
C LEU A 563 3.54 -13.01 -49.99
N ALA A 564 3.59 -12.01 -50.87
CA ALA A 564 4.68 -11.86 -51.83
C ALA A 564 6.02 -11.54 -51.13
N VAL A 565 5.97 -10.85 -49.99
CA VAL A 565 7.11 -10.52 -49.12
C VAL A 565 6.70 -10.87 -47.69
N ARG A 566 7.59 -11.43 -46.87
CA ARG A 566 7.27 -11.86 -45.49
C ARG A 566 7.85 -10.96 -44.39
N GLY A 567 8.83 -10.12 -44.73
CA GLY A 567 9.48 -9.18 -43.81
C GLY A 567 9.32 -7.73 -44.25
N GLY A 568 10.20 -6.85 -43.76
CA GLY A 568 10.18 -5.42 -44.05
C GLY A 568 9.54 -4.59 -42.94
N VAL A 569 9.25 -3.33 -43.23
CA VAL A 569 8.71 -2.39 -42.24
C VAL A 569 7.28 -2.76 -41.86
N LEU A 570 7.01 -2.80 -40.56
CA LEU A 570 5.68 -2.94 -39.98
C LEU A 570 5.28 -1.62 -39.30
N ALA A 571 4.41 -0.86 -39.95
CA ALA A 571 3.89 0.39 -39.43
C ALA A 571 2.74 0.13 -38.46
N VAL A 572 2.83 0.70 -37.25
CA VAL A 572 1.81 0.62 -36.21
C VAL A 572 1.32 2.03 -35.90
N ALA A 573 0.04 2.28 -36.11
CA ALA A 573 -0.63 3.54 -35.84
C ALA A 573 -1.83 3.29 -34.91
N PRO A 574 -1.67 3.49 -33.58
CA PRO A 574 -2.81 3.52 -32.67
C PRO A 574 -3.77 4.63 -33.11
N GLN A 575 -5.04 4.28 -33.31
CA GLN A 575 -6.10 5.26 -33.60
C GLN A 575 -6.67 5.79 -32.29
N ARG A 576 -6.85 7.11 -32.19
CA ARG A 576 -7.47 7.74 -31.02
C ARG A 576 -8.78 7.05 -30.66
N ASP A 577 -8.89 6.63 -29.40
CA ASP A 577 -10.05 5.92 -28.83
C ASP A 577 -10.45 4.64 -29.57
N GLY A 578 -9.57 4.12 -30.43
CA GLY A 578 -9.86 3.06 -31.40
C GLY A 578 -8.81 1.95 -31.43
N PRO A 579 -8.77 1.14 -32.50
CA PRO A 579 -7.86 0.01 -32.64
C PRO A 579 -6.40 0.40 -32.90
N LEU A 580 -5.52 -0.60 -32.90
CA LEU A 580 -4.20 -0.51 -33.50
C LEU A 580 -4.33 -0.77 -35.00
N SER A 581 -4.03 0.22 -35.82
CA SER A 581 -3.85 0.03 -37.26
C SER A 581 -2.44 -0.49 -37.53
N VAL A 582 -2.33 -1.68 -38.08
CA VAL A 582 -1.04 -2.31 -38.41
C VAL A 582 -0.98 -2.49 -39.93
N ALA A 583 0.10 -2.04 -40.57
CA ALA A 583 0.31 -2.10 -42.00
C ALA A 583 1.73 -2.56 -42.35
N GLY A 584 1.85 -3.35 -43.42
CA GLY A 584 3.05 -4.09 -43.80
C GLY A 584 2.78 -5.59 -43.82
N ALA A 585 3.55 -6.34 -44.62
CA ALA A 585 3.44 -7.79 -44.66
C ALA A 585 3.66 -8.38 -43.27
N MET A 586 2.71 -9.16 -42.76
CA MET A 586 2.76 -9.76 -41.43
C MET A 586 2.05 -11.11 -41.36
N GLU A 587 2.52 -11.97 -40.48
CA GLU A 587 1.81 -13.17 -40.05
C GLU A 587 1.34 -12.99 -38.60
N ILE A 588 0.02 -13.03 -38.41
CA ILE A 588 -0.58 -13.12 -37.08
C ILE A 588 -0.58 -14.60 -36.69
N ILE A 589 0.05 -14.90 -35.55
CA ILE A 589 0.23 -16.27 -35.07
C ILE A 589 -0.37 -16.43 -33.67
N SER A 590 -0.80 -17.65 -33.38
CA SER A 590 -1.30 -18.03 -32.06
C SER A 590 -0.19 -18.09 -31.01
N GLY A 591 -0.55 -18.33 -29.76
CA GLY A 591 0.39 -18.53 -28.66
C GLY A 591 1.39 -19.66 -28.92
N THR A 592 0.92 -20.75 -29.53
CA THR A 592 1.74 -21.91 -29.94
C THR A 592 2.52 -21.71 -31.25
N GLY A 593 2.25 -20.62 -31.98
CA GLY A 593 2.93 -20.28 -33.23
C GLY A 593 2.22 -20.73 -34.51
N ARG A 594 1.00 -21.28 -34.42
CA ARG A 594 0.16 -21.58 -35.58
C ARG A 594 -0.22 -20.29 -36.30
N THR A 595 -0.08 -20.25 -37.62
CA THR A 595 -0.53 -19.11 -38.43
C THR A 595 -2.05 -18.98 -38.40
N LEU A 596 -2.51 -17.80 -38.01
CA LEU A 596 -3.94 -17.44 -37.93
C LEU A 596 -4.37 -16.64 -39.17
N LEU A 597 -3.54 -15.67 -39.56
CA LEU A 597 -3.80 -14.80 -40.70
C LEU A 597 -2.48 -14.28 -41.28
N LYS A 598 -2.35 -14.35 -42.60
CA LYS A 598 -1.33 -13.61 -43.36
C LYS A 598 -1.99 -12.38 -43.99
N ALA A 599 -1.49 -11.18 -43.70
CA ALA A 599 -2.10 -9.93 -44.16
C ALA A 599 -1.04 -8.83 -44.39
N GLU A 600 -1.40 -7.83 -45.20
CA GLU A 600 -0.61 -6.59 -45.36
C GLU A 600 -1.19 -5.42 -44.55
N ALA A 601 -2.40 -5.58 -43.99
CA ALA A 601 -3.03 -4.63 -43.09
C ALA A 601 -3.99 -5.34 -42.12
N ALA A 602 -4.06 -4.88 -40.88
CA ALA A 602 -4.98 -5.37 -39.87
C ALA A 602 -5.38 -4.27 -38.87
N LEU A 603 -6.64 -4.30 -38.42
CA LEU A 603 -7.10 -3.50 -37.28
C LEU A 603 -7.21 -4.42 -36.06
N LEU A 604 -6.30 -4.23 -35.09
CA LEU A 604 -6.22 -5.08 -33.90
C LEU A 604 -6.88 -4.39 -32.70
N CYS A 605 -7.68 -5.16 -31.95
CA CYS A 605 -8.33 -4.70 -30.75
C CYS A 605 -7.29 -4.36 -29.67
N ARG A 606 -7.38 -3.14 -29.14
CA ARG A 606 -6.61 -2.71 -27.95
C ARG A 606 -7.46 -2.32 -26.74
N CYS A 607 -8.79 -2.30 -26.88
CA CYS A 607 -9.72 -1.92 -25.82
C CYS A 607 -10.14 -3.09 -24.90
N GLY A 608 -9.85 -4.33 -25.28
CA GLY A 608 -10.27 -5.53 -24.54
C GLY A 608 -11.74 -5.95 -24.74
N GLN A 609 -12.55 -5.19 -25.48
CA GLN A 609 -14.01 -5.39 -25.57
C GLN A 609 -14.51 -5.97 -26.89
N SER A 610 -13.64 -6.16 -27.89
CA SER A 610 -14.05 -6.80 -29.17
C SER A 610 -14.59 -8.21 -28.92
N ARG A 611 -15.64 -8.61 -29.64
CA ARG A 611 -16.11 -10.01 -29.64
C ARG A 611 -15.34 -10.86 -30.65
N ASN A 612 -14.65 -10.22 -31.60
CA ASN A 612 -13.84 -10.86 -32.63
C ASN A 612 -12.33 -10.71 -32.36
N LYS A 613 -11.89 -10.85 -31.09
CA LYS A 613 -10.46 -10.71 -30.75
C LYS A 613 -9.62 -11.75 -31.51
N PRO A 614 -8.41 -11.40 -31.98
CA PRO A 614 -7.66 -10.17 -31.71
C PRO A 614 -8.06 -8.97 -32.59
N TYR A 615 -9.03 -9.11 -33.48
CA TYR A 615 -9.44 -8.08 -34.43
C TYR A 615 -10.40 -7.08 -33.81
N CYS A 616 -10.44 -5.87 -34.36
CA CYS A 616 -11.41 -4.86 -33.97
C CYS A 616 -12.75 -5.09 -34.67
N ASP A 617 -13.85 -5.03 -33.92
CA ASP A 617 -15.23 -5.11 -34.41
C ASP A 617 -16.03 -3.81 -34.15
N GLY A 618 -15.36 -2.74 -33.71
CA GLY A 618 -15.99 -1.46 -33.36
C GLY A 618 -16.50 -1.36 -31.92
N SER A 619 -16.41 -2.41 -31.10
CA SER A 619 -16.93 -2.40 -29.71
C SER A 619 -16.31 -1.34 -28.79
N HIS A 620 -15.17 -0.76 -29.16
CA HIS A 620 -14.50 0.30 -28.40
C HIS A 620 -15.35 1.57 -28.22
N THR A 621 -16.21 1.90 -29.20
CA THR A 621 -17.10 3.07 -29.13
C THR A 621 -18.15 2.89 -28.05
N ALA A 622 -18.86 1.75 -28.07
CA ALA A 622 -19.88 1.43 -27.08
C ALA A 622 -19.28 1.21 -25.68
N ALA A 623 -18.06 0.67 -25.61
CA ALA A 623 -17.32 0.50 -24.37
C ALA A 623 -16.74 1.80 -23.79
N GLY A 624 -16.89 2.93 -24.47
CA GLY A 624 -16.34 4.21 -24.01
C GLY A 624 -14.81 4.22 -23.89
N PHE A 625 -14.11 3.42 -24.70
CA PHE A 625 -12.65 3.33 -24.63
C PHE A 625 -12.01 4.71 -24.87
N ARG A 626 -11.00 5.04 -24.06
CA ARG A 626 -10.22 6.29 -24.17
C ARG A 626 -8.74 5.98 -24.19
N ALA A 627 -8.07 6.39 -25.25
CA ALA A 627 -6.61 6.26 -25.41
C ALA A 627 -6.11 7.06 -26.62
N ASP A 628 -4.96 7.71 -26.47
CA ASP A 628 -4.29 8.41 -27.57
C ASP A 628 -3.78 7.47 -28.67
#